data_AF-A0A940A3T6-F1
#
_entry.id   AF-A0A940A3T6-F1
#
_cell.length_a   1.000
_cell.length_b   1.000
_cell.length_c   1.000
_cell.angle_alpha   90.00
_cell.angle_beta   90.00
_cell.angle_gamma   90.00
#
_symmetry.space_group_name_H-M   'P 1'
#
loop_
_entity.id
_entity.type
_entity.pdbx_description
1 polymer ?
#
loop_
_entity_poly.entity_id
_entity_poly.type
_entity_poly.pdbx_seq_one_letter_code
_entity_poly.pdbx_strand_id
1 'polypeptide(L)'
;MLAKIAAGMIALILSLAQVFGTVAAAVAERPEEGPFSSVSYEAADFTEIDYTAYDGSHIRMGVDGKKFYVDSDSVSSFTLQLFNPKYQTMSVQKTYREKSFSHDFTSDMKKNTLYGIMVTYVMEDMIFSLHSNFVFRDKKGDIHFYNTPSYEFSKERVTELRDDPGSLAEYLKPQNDVESDNPCMISYSEQLCNGLSTDREKVFAIYSYVTNKMAYDSVQINDDYVYQDDALLVMRRGIAVCEGFANAFTALCRAQGIPATVQYGLGMSTYEQMVSRDIEDDEVPDHAWAAVYLDGRWEFLDPTYDIVHYYEGYGIHTTEYKDSLYYSYFLMPLEAFCFEHKICDADTVHGYERSGSCGTNATYVVSRDGTCTIKGSGEIKLPYGVNDFSKVVFDPDSNITAIGKECFMDCDLLTEVILPDTVTRIEGGAFTTCEDLEYVYIPEGVTYIGKSAFYTCDELSYIRVPDSCEDLGKGAFERCPRLILSVPSRLKRAVKGYQVSPYYIEVR
;
A
#
# COMPACT_ATOMS: atom_id res chain seq x y z
N MET A 1 -17.85 20.23 -59.82
CA MET A 1 -17.45 19.33 -58.72
C MET A 1 -17.15 20.11 -57.44
N LEU A 2 -16.23 21.09 -57.48
CA LEU A 2 -15.95 22.00 -56.36
C LEU A 2 -17.18 22.73 -55.79
N ALA A 3 -18.10 23.21 -56.63
CA ALA A 3 -19.34 23.85 -56.16
C ALA A 3 -20.29 22.90 -55.39
N LYS A 4 -20.28 21.59 -55.69
CA LYS A 4 -21.08 20.59 -54.97
C LYS A 4 -20.44 20.22 -53.62
N ILE A 5 -19.11 20.24 -53.55
CA ILE A 5 -18.35 20.04 -52.30
C ILE A 5 -18.55 21.24 -51.37
N ALA A 6 -18.53 22.47 -51.89
CA ALA A 6 -18.79 23.69 -51.11
C ALA A 6 -20.23 23.71 -50.55
N ALA A 7 -21.24 23.34 -51.35
CA ALA A 7 -22.62 23.26 -50.88
C ALA A 7 -22.82 22.17 -49.80
N GLY A 8 -22.12 21.03 -49.92
CA GLY A 8 -22.14 19.97 -48.91
C GLY A 8 -21.49 20.38 -47.58
N MET A 9 -20.38 21.11 -47.62
CA MET A 9 -19.73 21.62 -46.40
C MET A 9 -20.55 22.72 -45.71
N ILE A 10 -21.20 23.61 -46.47
CA ILE A 10 -22.07 24.64 -45.89
C ILE A 10 -23.30 24.01 -45.23
N ALA A 11 -23.90 22.98 -45.83
CA ALA A 11 -25.01 22.24 -45.23
C ALA A 11 -24.59 21.51 -43.93
N LEU A 12 -23.37 20.98 -43.88
CA LEU A 12 -22.80 20.33 -42.69
C LEU A 12 -22.50 21.33 -41.57
N ILE A 13 -22.00 22.53 -41.91
CA ILE A 13 -21.76 23.61 -40.94
C ILE A 13 -23.08 24.15 -40.39
N LEU A 14 -24.10 24.30 -41.23
CA LEU A 14 -25.43 24.74 -40.79
C LEU A 14 -26.13 23.70 -39.92
N SER A 15 -26.01 22.40 -40.22
CA SER A 15 -26.58 21.35 -39.36
C SER A 15 -25.84 21.24 -38.03
N LEU A 16 -24.51 21.40 -38.00
CA LEU A 16 -23.74 21.47 -36.77
C LEU A 16 -24.10 22.70 -35.94
N ALA A 17 -24.25 23.88 -36.55
CA ALA A 17 -24.66 25.10 -35.85
C ALA A 17 -26.08 24.98 -35.26
N GLN A 18 -26.98 24.24 -35.92
CA GLN A 18 -28.34 24.00 -35.44
C GLN A 18 -28.37 22.99 -34.29
N VAL A 19 -27.47 22.00 -34.29
CA VAL A 19 -27.25 21.06 -33.17
C VAL A 19 -26.59 21.76 -31.98
N PHE A 20 -25.58 22.62 -32.20
CA PHE A 20 -24.98 23.41 -31.12
C PHE A 20 -25.93 24.50 -30.59
N GLY A 21 -26.77 25.08 -31.44
CA GLY A 21 -27.82 26.02 -31.04
C GLY A 21 -28.93 25.38 -30.21
N THR A 22 -29.34 24.15 -30.52
CA THR A 22 -30.31 23.41 -29.70
C THR A 22 -29.70 22.84 -28.42
N VAL A 23 -28.41 22.49 -28.40
CA VAL A 23 -27.69 22.12 -27.17
C VAL A 23 -27.49 23.35 -26.28
N ALA A 24 -27.11 24.50 -26.83
CA ALA A 24 -26.99 25.75 -26.06
C ALA A 24 -28.35 26.24 -25.52
N ALA A 25 -29.43 26.10 -26.28
CA ALA A 25 -30.78 26.43 -25.81
C ALA A 25 -31.33 25.40 -24.80
N ALA A 26 -31.00 24.11 -24.94
CA ALA A 26 -31.38 23.08 -23.98
C ALA A 26 -30.59 23.16 -22.65
N VAL A 27 -29.43 23.83 -22.66
CA VAL A 27 -28.65 24.16 -21.46
C VAL A 27 -29.08 25.49 -20.84
N ALA A 28 -29.73 26.39 -21.60
CA ALA A 28 -30.08 27.75 -21.14
C ALA A 28 -31.49 27.91 -20.56
N GLU A 29 -32.39 26.93 -20.66
CA GLU A 29 -33.73 27.01 -20.06
C GLU A 29 -34.11 25.70 -19.34
N ARG A 30 -33.49 25.45 -18.20
CA ARG A 30 -34.17 24.72 -17.12
C ARG A 30 -34.23 25.64 -15.89
N PRO A 31 -35.43 25.89 -15.32
CA PRO A 31 -35.55 26.61 -14.07
C PRO A 31 -34.70 25.94 -12.99
N GLU A 32 -34.06 26.79 -12.17
CA GLU A 32 -33.25 26.44 -11.02
C GLU A 32 -34.03 25.64 -9.97
N GLU A 33 -34.18 24.34 -10.18
CA GLU A 33 -34.49 23.36 -9.13
C GLU A 33 -33.51 22.19 -9.28
N GLY A 34 -32.24 22.46 -8.99
CA GLY A 34 -31.22 21.41 -8.89
C GLY A 34 -31.38 20.58 -7.61
N PRO A 35 -30.77 19.39 -7.52
CA PRO A 35 -30.98 18.37 -6.46
C PRO A 35 -30.54 18.78 -5.05
N PHE A 36 -30.18 20.04 -4.84
CA PHE A 36 -29.69 20.60 -3.58
C PHE A 36 -30.79 20.91 -2.56
N SER A 37 -32.05 20.53 -2.81
CA SER A 37 -33.14 20.67 -1.82
C SER A 37 -33.07 19.66 -0.69
N SER A 38 -32.03 18.81 -0.67
CA SER A 38 -31.99 17.61 0.16
C SER A 38 -30.60 17.05 0.41
N VAL A 39 -29.59 17.90 0.52
CA VAL A 39 -28.39 17.47 1.23
C VAL A 39 -28.85 17.28 2.67
N SER A 40 -28.78 16.06 3.22
CA SER A 40 -28.92 15.87 4.66
C SER A 40 -27.67 16.49 5.29
N TYR A 41 -27.78 17.76 5.66
CA TYR A 41 -26.71 18.52 6.32
C TYR A 41 -26.42 18.04 7.76
N GLU A 42 -26.70 16.77 8.07
CA GLU A 42 -26.52 16.19 9.40
C GLU A 42 -25.08 15.65 9.61
N ALA A 43 -24.27 15.56 8.56
CA ALA A 43 -22.87 15.14 8.63
C ALA A 43 -21.90 16.34 8.57
N ALA A 44 -21.15 16.52 9.67
CA ALA A 44 -20.01 17.42 9.93
C ALA A 44 -20.24 18.95 9.77
N ASP A 45 -20.59 19.61 10.88
CA ASP A 45 -20.55 21.07 11.09
C ASP A 45 -19.45 21.39 12.14
N PHE A 46 -18.22 21.61 11.68
CA PHE A 46 -17.12 22.07 12.54
C PHE A 46 -16.85 23.54 12.26
N THR A 47 -16.68 24.35 13.31
CA THR A 47 -16.31 25.75 13.15
C THR A 47 -14.80 25.95 12.99
N GLU A 48 -14.00 24.99 13.47
CA GLU A 48 -12.53 25.01 13.49
C GLU A 48 -12.00 23.57 13.46
N ILE A 49 -10.83 23.37 12.85
CA ILE A 49 -9.99 22.17 12.92
C ILE A 49 -8.60 22.60 13.34
N ASP A 50 -7.96 21.79 14.18
CA ASP A 50 -6.56 21.97 14.61
C ASP A 50 -5.69 20.85 14.03
N TYR A 51 -4.72 21.21 13.18
CA TYR A 51 -3.78 20.28 12.56
C TYR A 51 -2.42 20.34 13.24
N THR A 52 -1.77 19.19 13.37
CA THR A 52 -0.38 19.11 13.81
C THR A 52 0.56 19.13 12.61
N ALA A 53 1.44 20.14 12.56
CA ALA A 53 2.49 20.22 11.55
C ALA A 53 3.67 19.27 11.86
N TYR A 54 4.55 19.10 10.87
CA TYR A 54 5.71 18.21 10.98
C TYR A 54 6.66 18.54 12.14
N ASP A 55 6.86 19.82 12.48
CA ASP A 55 7.68 20.25 13.62
C ASP A 55 6.96 20.12 14.99
N GLY A 56 5.72 19.60 15.00
CA GLY A 56 4.86 19.49 16.18
C GLY A 56 4.09 20.78 16.51
N SER A 57 4.26 21.86 15.74
CA SER A 57 3.45 23.06 15.88
C SER A 57 2.00 22.83 15.42
N HIS A 58 1.13 23.77 15.77
CA HIS A 58 -0.29 23.71 15.44
C HIS A 58 -0.66 24.65 14.30
N ILE A 59 -1.62 24.23 13.48
CA ILE A 59 -2.24 25.01 12.40
C ILE A 59 -3.76 24.87 12.56
N ARG A 60 -4.39 25.93 13.07
CA ARG A 60 -5.85 26.00 13.22
C ARG A 60 -6.45 26.63 12.00
N MET A 61 -7.52 26.04 11.48
CA MET A 61 -8.26 26.56 10.34
C MET A 61 -9.75 26.47 10.61
N GLY A 62 -10.51 27.47 10.16
CA GLY A 62 -11.94 27.45 10.40
C GLY A 62 -12.65 28.60 9.74
N VAL A 63 -13.92 28.79 10.13
CA VAL A 63 -14.74 29.90 9.65
C VAL A 63 -15.24 30.72 10.82
N ASP A 64 -15.00 32.03 10.74
CA ASP A 64 -15.57 33.06 11.62
C ASP A 64 -16.51 33.95 10.80
N GLY A 65 -17.81 33.69 10.93
CA GLY A 65 -18.88 34.35 10.20
C GLY A 65 -18.81 34.11 8.69
N LYS A 66 -18.20 35.04 7.95
CA LYS A 66 -18.04 34.97 6.48
C LYS A 66 -16.60 34.75 6.04
N LYS A 67 -15.68 34.65 7.00
CA LYS A 67 -14.25 34.58 6.75
C LYS A 67 -13.76 33.21 7.08
N PHE A 68 -13.01 32.62 6.17
CA PHE A 68 -12.12 31.52 6.50
C PHE A 68 -10.84 32.08 7.10
N TYR A 69 -10.32 31.44 8.13
CA TYR A 69 -9.06 31.82 8.75
C TYR A 69 -8.13 30.62 8.85
N VAL A 70 -6.84 30.95 8.94
CA VAL A 70 -5.76 30.03 9.30
C VAL A 70 -4.89 30.74 10.32
N ASP A 71 -4.50 30.04 11.36
CA ASP A 71 -3.62 30.52 12.43
C ASP A 71 -2.60 29.44 12.78
N SER A 72 -1.31 29.79 12.82
CA SER A 72 -0.25 28.84 13.16
C SER A 72 0.80 29.43 14.08
N ASP A 73 1.35 28.57 14.94
CA ASP A 73 2.40 28.94 15.87
C ASP A 73 3.78 29.09 15.21
N SER A 74 4.08 28.32 14.16
CA SER A 74 5.42 28.29 13.53
C SER A 74 5.42 28.65 12.04
N VAL A 75 4.36 28.32 11.30
CA VAL A 75 4.31 28.49 9.85
C VAL A 75 3.96 29.94 9.51
N SER A 76 4.84 30.62 8.77
CA SER A 76 4.69 32.06 8.43
C SER A 76 4.35 32.32 6.96
N SER A 77 4.01 31.29 6.19
CA SER A 77 3.61 31.45 4.80
C SER A 77 2.64 30.35 4.37
N PHE A 78 1.50 30.77 3.82
CA PHE A 78 0.44 29.89 3.35
C PHE A 78 0.01 30.28 1.95
N THR A 79 -0.37 29.31 1.14
CA THR A 79 -1.08 29.50 -0.13
C THR A 79 -2.47 28.91 0.00
N LEU A 80 -3.46 29.78 -0.02
CA LEU A 80 -4.88 29.42 -0.01
C LEU A 80 -5.35 29.20 -1.44
N GLN A 81 -6.02 28.08 -1.68
CA GLN A 81 -6.68 27.75 -2.94
C GLN A 81 -8.15 27.40 -2.68
N LEU A 82 -9.04 28.02 -3.42
CA LEU A 82 -10.47 27.74 -3.42
C LEU A 82 -10.85 27.30 -4.82
N PHE A 83 -11.49 26.14 -4.97
CA PHE A 83 -11.87 25.61 -6.26
C PHE A 83 -13.26 25.02 -6.23
N ASN A 84 -13.94 25.06 -7.36
CA ASN A 84 -15.20 24.36 -7.54
C ASN A 84 -14.91 22.90 -7.89
N PRO A 85 -15.22 21.94 -7.01
CA PRO A 85 -14.87 20.54 -7.21
C PRO A 85 -15.60 19.92 -8.40
N LYS A 86 -16.87 20.30 -8.63
CA LYS A 86 -17.69 19.81 -9.75
C LYS A 86 -17.12 20.17 -11.12
N TYR A 87 -16.57 21.37 -11.24
CA TYR A 87 -16.07 21.90 -12.52
C TYR A 87 -14.54 21.91 -12.61
N GLN A 88 -13.86 21.51 -11.52
CA GLN A 88 -12.41 21.60 -11.35
C GLN A 88 -11.84 22.99 -11.71
N THR A 89 -12.60 24.05 -11.44
CA THR A 89 -12.20 25.42 -11.74
C THR A 89 -11.73 26.14 -10.48
N MET A 90 -10.53 26.73 -10.54
CA MET A 90 -9.99 27.58 -9.47
C MET A 90 -10.76 28.91 -9.37
N SER A 91 -11.25 29.23 -8.18
CA SER A 91 -11.87 30.52 -7.84
C SER A 91 -10.88 31.48 -7.20
N VAL A 92 -10.02 30.99 -6.30
CA VAL A 92 -9.04 31.79 -5.56
C VAL A 92 -7.73 31.04 -5.51
N GLN A 93 -6.63 31.74 -5.71
CA GLN A 93 -5.28 31.29 -5.34
C GLN A 93 -4.53 32.50 -4.79
N LYS A 94 -4.15 32.46 -3.51
CA LYS A 94 -3.53 33.60 -2.85
C LYS A 94 -2.52 33.16 -1.80
N THR A 95 -1.33 33.76 -1.85
CA THR A 95 -0.28 33.53 -0.86
C THR A 95 -0.29 34.64 0.21
N TYR A 96 -0.21 34.21 1.46
CA TYR A 96 -0.11 35.00 2.67
C TYR A 96 1.26 34.76 3.29
N ARG A 97 1.99 35.82 3.64
CA ARG A 97 3.33 35.74 4.25
C ARG A 97 3.27 36.16 5.72
N GLU A 98 2.34 35.56 6.44
CA GLU A 98 2.01 35.86 7.83
C GLU A 98 1.70 34.54 8.54
N LYS A 99 1.82 34.51 9.87
CA LYS A 99 1.50 33.34 10.69
C LYS A 99 0.01 33.04 10.79
N SER A 100 -0.81 34.06 10.54
CA SER A 100 -2.25 33.97 10.58
C SER A 100 -2.81 34.80 9.44
N PHE A 101 -3.90 34.34 8.81
CA PHE A 101 -4.63 35.13 7.83
C PHE A 101 -6.13 34.88 7.94
N SER A 102 -6.92 35.81 7.38
CA SER A 102 -8.33 35.57 7.11
C SER A 102 -8.69 36.01 5.68
N HIS A 103 -9.63 35.30 5.06
CA HIS A 103 -10.15 35.56 3.72
C HIS A 103 -11.67 35.54 3.73
N ASP A 104 -12.30 36.60 3.21
CA ASP A 104 -13.76 36.67 3.06
C ASP A 104 -14.17 36.12 1.70
N PHE A 105 -14.79 34.93 1.67
CA PHE A 105 -15.18 34.25 0.42
C PHE A 105 -16.51 34.73 -0.17
N THR A 106 -17.13 35.77 0.41
CA THR A 106 -18.46 36.24 -0.01
C THR A 106 -18.51 36.66 -1.48
N SER A 107 -17.41 37.13 -2.06
CA SER A 107 -17.32 37.45 -3.50
C SER A 107 -16.95 36.26 -4.38
N ASP A 108 -16.32 35.24 -3.81
CA ASP A 108 -15.63 34.20 -4.57
C ASP A 108 -16.47 32.92 -4.72
N MET A 109 -17.45 32.75 -3.84
CA MET A 109 -18.36 31.60 -3.82
C MET A 109 -19.77 31.98 -4.28
N LYS A 110 -20.36 31.15 -5.14
CA LYS A 110 -21.80 31.22 -5.41
C LYS A 110 -22.59 30.73 -4.19
N LYS A 111 -23.78 31.31 -3.96
CA LYS A 111 -24.71 30.83 -2.92
C LYS A 111 -25.16 29.40 -3.23
N ASN A 112 -25.47 28.65 -2.19
CA ASN A 112 -25.92 27.26 -2.25
C ASN A 112 -24.98 26.37 -3.08
N THR A 113 -23.67 26.57 -2.93
CA THR A 113 -22.63 25.87 -3.68
C THR A 113 -21.50 25.46 -2.73
N LEU A 114 -21.05 24.22 -2.86
CA LEU A 114 -19.91 23.66 -2.15
C LEU A 114 -18.63 23.92 -2.94
N TYR A 115 -17.56 24.31 -2.26
CA TYR A 115 -16.23 24.51 -2.81
C TYR A 115 -15.21 23.69 -2.02
N GLY A 116 -14.21 23.16 -2.72
CA GLY A 116 -13.03 22.61 -2.07
C GLY A 116 -12.11 23.76 -1.68
N ILE A 117 -11.52 23.66 -0.49
CA ILE A 117 -10.52 24.59 0.01
C ILE A 117 -9.24 23.82 0.33
N MET A 118 -8.12 24.40 -0.05
CA MET A 118 -6.81 23.81 0.09
C MET A 118 -5.85 24.86 0.64
N VAL A 119 -5.09 24.51 1.66
CA VAL A 119 -4.12 25.42 2.29
C VAL A 119 -2.74 24.78 2.25
N THR A 120 -1.85 25.29 1.41
CA THR A 120 -0.49 24.79 1.27
C THR A 120 0.47 25.64 2.08
N TYR A 121 1.47 25.05 2.72
CA TYR A 121 2.53 25.74 3.44
C TYR A 121 3.91 25.11 3.16
N VAL A 122 4.97 25.84 3.48
CA VAL A 122 6.36 25.38 3.30
C VAL A 122 7.09 25.40 4.62
N MET A 123 7.76 24.31 4.95
CA MET A 123 8.57 24.17 6.17
C MET A 123 9.79 23.31 5.87
N GLU A 124 10.98 23.77 6.27
CA GLU A 124 12.26 23.08 6.04
C GLU A 124 12.46 22.60 4.59
N ASP A 125 12.11 23.47 3.63
CA ASP A 125 12.15 23.22 2.17
C ASP A 125 11.18 22.14 1.65
N MET A 126 10.28 21.63 2.51
CA MET A 126 9.20 20.72 2.14
C MET A 126 7.88 21.48 1.96
N ILE A 127 7.10 21.06 0.96
CA ILE A 127 5.77 21.61 0.68
C ILE A 127 4.73 20.68 1.29
N PHE A 128 3.93 21.23 2.20
CA PHE A 128 2.82 20.55 2.85
C PHE A 128 1.50 21.11 2.37
N SER A 129 0.49 20.28 2.16
CA SER A 129 -0.79 20.75 1.66
C SER A 129 -1.96 20.21 2.44
N LEU A 130 -2.80 21.13 2.94
CA LEU A 130 -4.02 20.84 3.67
C LEU A 130 -5.21 20.71 2.71
N HIS A 131 -5.39 19.53 2.13
CA HIS A 131 -6.47 19.14 1.21
C HIS A 131 -7.75 18.68 1.94
N SER A 132 -8.76 18.26 1.16
CA SER A 132 -9.97 17.55 1.65
C SER A 132 -10.89 18.36 2.58
N ASN A 133 -10.65 19.65 2.61
CA ASN A 133 -11.47 20.62 3.31
C ASN A 133 -12.48 21.22 2.33
N PHE A 134 -13.69 21.51 2.81
CA PHE A 134 -14.73 22.12 2.01
C PHE A 134 -15.34 23.32 2.74
N VAL A 135 -15.80 24.27 1.94
CA VAL A 135 -16.61 25.38 2.43
C VAL A 135 -17.89 25.45 1.64
N PHE A 136 -19.00 25.63 2.36
CA PHE A 136 -20.31 25.81 1.75
C PHE A 136 -20.83 27.20 2.05
N ARG A 137 -21.34 27.87 1.01
CA ARG A 137 -22.05 29.13 1.18
C ARG A 137 -23.54 28.86 1.15
N ASP A 138 -24.25 29.13 2.24
CA ASP A 138 -25.68 28.87 2.31
C ASP A 138 -26.53 29.92 1.56
N LYS A 139 -27.86 29.75 1.62
CA LYS A 139 -28.82 30.67 0.99
C LYS A 139 -28.81 32.08 1.60
N LYS A 140 -28.55 32.19 2.91
CA LYS A 140 -28.41 33.48 3.62
C LYS A 140 -27.10 34.17 3.24
N GLY A 141 -26.12 33.41 2.78
CA GLY A 141 -24.80 33.85 2.37
C GLY A 141 -23.77 33.73 3.48
N ASP A 142 -24.07 32.94 4.51
CA ASP A 142 -23.14 32.56 5.56
C ASP A 142 -22.23 31.44 5.04
N ILE A 143 -21.00 31.37 5.55
CA ILE A 143 -20.01 30.38 5.17
C ILE A 143 -19.95 29.34 6.27
N HIS A 144 -19.94 28.08 5.87
CA HIS A 144 -19.87 26.93 6.75
C HIS A 144 -18.66 26.10 6.37
N PHE A 145 -17.90 25.66 7.35
CA PHE A 145 -16.75 24.81 7.13
C PHE A 145 -17.19 23.35 7.24
N TYR A 146 -16.92 22.61 6.17
CA TYR A 146 -17.21 21.20 6.07
C TYR A 146 -15.89 20.49 5.98
N ASN A 147 -15.48 19.84 7.07
CA ASN A 147 -14.53 18.76 6.89
C ASN A 147 -15.27 17.64 6.17
N THR A 148 -14.61 16.99 5.22
CA THR A 148 -15.12 15.71 4.73
C THR A 148 -15.36 14.78 5.93
N PRO A 149 -16.32 13.86 5.84
CA PRO A 149 -16.19 12.60 6.54
C PRO A 149 -15.03 11.83 5.88
N SER A 150 -13.81 12.39 5.96
CA SER A 150 -12.61 11.58 5.80
C SER A 150 -12.68 10.60 6.95
N TYR A 151 -12.88 9.33 6.63
CA TYR A 151 -13.07 8.27 7.62
C TYR A 151 -14.41 8.44 8.35
N GLU A 152 -15.52 8.05 7.70
CA GLU A 152 -16.77 7.87 8.44
C GLU A 152 -16.64 6.60 9.30
N PHE A 153 -16.52 6.83 10.61
CA PHE A 153 -16.38 5.81 11.62
C PHE A 153 -17.74 5.14 11.82
N SER A 154 -17.95 3.95 11.26
CA SER A 154 -18.98 3.08 11.82
C SER A 154 -18.63 2.85 13.28
N LYS A 155 -19.45 3.40 14.18
CA LYS A 155 -19.29 3.32 15.65
C LYS A 155 -19.13 1.90 16.17
N GLU A 156 -19.45 0.90 15.36
CA GLU A 156 -19.39 -0.51 15.71
C GLU A 156 -18.07 -1.19 15.33
N ARG A 157 -17.21 -0.60 14.47
CA ARG A 157 -16.03 -1.31 13.91
C ARG A 157 -14.67 -0.64 14.07
N VAL A 158 -14.60 0.51 14.71
CA VAL A 158 -13.35 1.26 14.85
C VAL A 158 -12.65 0.83 16.13
N THR A 159 -11.35 0.57 16.04
CA THR A 159 -10.56 0.17 17.21
C THR A 159 -10.42 1.37 18.15
N GLU A 160 -10.89 1.22 19.39
CA GLU A 160 -10.67 2.18 20.45
C GLU A 160 -9.16 2.40 20.64
N LEU A 161 -8.70 3.64 20.44
CA LEU A 161 -7.30 4.03 20.62
C LEU A 161 -7.06 4.45 22.07
N ARG A 162 -6.64 3.49 22.88
CA ARG A 162 -6.33 3.74 24.30
C ARG A 162 -4.91 4.25 24.46
N ASP A 163 -4.72 5.15 25.41
CA ASP A 163 -3.45 5.78 25.74
C ASP A 163 -2.90 5.35 27.11
N ASP A 164 -3.59 4.41 27.79
CA ASP A 164 -3.09 3.87 29.04
C ASP A 164 -1.84 2.99 28.82
N PRO A 165 -0.92 2.90 29.79
CA PRO A 165 0.34 2.19 29.61
C PRO A 165 0.20 0.71 29.23
N GLY A 166 -0.89 0.05 29.65
CA GLY A 166 -1.14 -1.34 29.31
C GLY A 166 -1.47 -1.48 27.83
N SER A 167 -2.38 -0.66 27.33
CA SER A 167 -2.74 -0.62 25.91
C SER A 167 -1.59 -0.16 25.01
N LEU A 168 -0.83 0.88 25.40
CA LEU A 168 0.37 1.30 24.65
C LEU A 168 1.39 0.17 24.52
N ALA A 169 1.56 -0.66 25.55
CA ALA A 169 2.42 -1.85 25.47
C ALA A 169 1.88 -2.94 24.54
N GLU A 170 0.57 -3.01 24.32
CA GLU A 170 -0.02 -3.92 23.32
C GLU A 170 0.19 -3.41 21.90
N TYR A 171 0.09 -2.09 21.67
CA TYR A 171 0.39 -1.47 20.37
C TYR A 171 1.87 -1.48 19.99
N LEU A 172 2.74 -2.10 20.80
CA LEU A 172 4.14 -2.40 20.46
C LEU A 172 4.36 -3.86 20.06
N LYS A 173 3.39 -4.73 20.34
CA LYS A 173 3.52 -6.16 20.04
C LYS A 173 3.29 -6.42 18.54
N PRO A 174 3.93 -7.45 17.99
CA PRO A 174 3.61 -7.92 16.64
C PRO A 174 2.18 -8.45 16.58
N GLN A 175 1.53 -8.22 15.45
CA GLN A 175 0.23 -8.80 15.08
C GLN A 175 0.37 -9.54 13.74
N ASN A 176 -0.65 -10.27 13.35
CA ASN A 176 -0.62 -11.21 12.22
C ASN A 176 0.02 -10.63 10.95
N ASP A 177 -0.48 -9.50 10.47
CA ASP A 177 0.04 -8.84 9.26
C ASP A 177 1.00 -7.67 9.61
N VAL A 178 1.26 -7.45 10.91
CA VAL A 178 2.12 -6.39 11.46
C VAL A 178 3.33 -7.03 12.17
N GLU A 179 4.28 -7.48 11.37
CA GLU A 179 5.42 -8.32 11.77
C GLU A 179 6.58 -7.51 12.38
N SER A 180 6.28 -6.69 13.39
CA SER A 180 7.25 -5.75 13.99
C SER A 180 8.40 -6.42 14.74
N ASP A 181 8.31 -7.72 15.02
CA ASP A 181 9.37 -8.54 15.63
C ASP A 181 10.22 -9.29 14.61
N ASN A 182 9.89 -9.22 13.31
CA ASN A 182 10.66 -9.88 12.27
C ASN A 182 12.06 -9.24 12.11
N PRO A 183 13.16 -10.02 12.10
CA PRO A 183 14.51 -9.47 11.98
C PRO A 183 14.75 -8.60 10.74
N CYS A 184 14.14 -8.93 9.60
CA CYS A 184 14.22 -8.11 8.40
C CYS A 184 13.47 -6.79 8.58
N MET A 185 12.28 -6.80 9.18
CA MET A 185 11.50 -5.59 9.47
C MET A 185 12.23 -4.67 10.44
N ILE A 186 12.82 -5.23 11.50
CA ILE A 186 13.66 -4.50 12.45
C ILE A 186 14.84 -3.87 11.71
N SER A 187 15.58 -4.63 10.90
CA SER A 187 16.70 -4.12 10.13
C SER A 187 16.29 -3.00 9.16
N TYR A 188 15.15 -3.12 8.47
CA TYR A 188 14.65 -2.04 7.61
C TYR A 188 14.36 -0.79 8.43
N SER A 189 13.62 -0.95 9.52
CA SER A 189 13.24 0.15 10.40
C SER A 189 14.47 0.86 10.98
N GLU A 190 15.45 0.12 11.49
CA GLU A 190 16.72 0.67 12.01
C GLU A 190 17.51 1.43 10.94
N GLN A 191 17.53 0.96 9.69
CA GLN A 191 18.19 1.65 8.59
C GLN A 191 17.50 2.96 8.24
N LEU A 192 16.16 2.96 8.16
CA LEU A 192 15.37 4.15 7.86
C LEU A 192 15.50 5.22 8.95
N CYS A 193 15.57 4.78 10.20
CA CYS A 193 15.59 5.66 11.36
C CYS A 193 17.01 6.00 11.86
N ASN A 194 18.05 5.57 11.13
CA ASN A 194 19.44 5.73 11.55
C ASN A 194 19.81 7.21 11.73
N GLY A 195 20.24 7.58 12.93
CA GLY A 195 20.65 8.94 13.26
C GLY A 195 19.52 9.90 13.62
N LEU A 196 18.26 9.45 13.61
CA LEU A 196 17.09 10.23 14.03
C LEU A 196 16.88 10.11 15.55
N SER A 197 16.44 11.21 16.18
CA SER A 197 16.48 11.36 17.63
C SER A 197 15.10 11.33 18.28
N THR A 198 14.07 11.79 17.59
CA THR A 198 12.69 11.85 18.08
C THR A 198 11.81 10.83 17.37
N ASP A 199 10.76 10.37 18.05
CA ASP A 199 9.82 9.43 17.43
C ASP A 199 9.07 10.06 16.25
N ARG A 200 8.84 11.38 16.28
CA ARG A 200 8.26 12.14 15.17
C ARG A 200 9.16 12.13 13.92
N GLU A 201 10.46 12.38 14.08
CA GLU A 201 11.43 12.26 12.98
C GLU A 201 11.43 10.84 12.37
N LYS A 202 11.41 9.81 13.23
CA LYS A 202 11.38 8.40 12.80
C LYS A 202 10.11 8.06 12.04
N VAL A 203 8.94 8.42 12.59
CA VAL A 203 7.64 8.23 11.95
C VAL A 203 7.60 8.91 10.58
N PHE A 204 8.12 10.14 10.48
CA PHE A 204 8.18 10.85 9.21
C PHE A 204 9.13 10.19 8.19
N ALA A 205 10.28 9.69 8.63
CA ALA A 205 11.21 8.98 7.75
C ALA A 205 10.60 7.66 7.23
N ILE A 206 9.91 6.92 8.10
CA ILE A 206 9.16 5.72 7.75
C ILE A 206 8.04 6.07 6.74
N TYR A 207 7.24 7.09 7.04
CA TYR A 207 6.16 7.57 6.18
C TYR A 207 6.69 7.96 4.80
N SER A 208 7.78 8.72 4.76
CA SER A 208 8.44 9.16 3.54
C SER A 208 8.97 7.98 2.73
N TYR A 209 9.49 6.94 3.38
CA TYR A 209 9.92 5.74 2.67
C TYR A 209 8.73 5.03 2.01
N VAL A 210 7.69 4.75 2.80
CA VAL A 210 6.49 4.04 2.33
C VAL A 210 5.85 4.79 1.16
N THR A 211 5.71 6.10 1.24
CA THR A 211 5.10 6.92 0.18
C THR A 211 5.96 7.10 -1.07
N ASN A 212 7.30 7.11 -0.95
CA ASN A 212 8.19 7.36 -2.10
C ASN A 212 8.79 6.12 -2.75
N LYS A 213 8.77 4.98 -2.07
CA LYS A 213 9.43 3.74 -2.54
C LYS A 213 8.47 2.64 -2.92
N MET A 214 7.18 2.81 -2.65
CA MET A 214 6.15 1.82 -2.93
C MET A 214 5.12 2.36 -3.92
N ALA A 215 4.42 1.45 -4.59
CA ALA A 215 3.38 1.75 -5.57
C ALA A 215 2.01 1.25 -5.09
N TYR A 216 0.94 1.92 -5.53
CA TYR A 216 -0.42 1.49 -5.22
C TYR A 216 -0.91 0.45 -6.24
N ASP A 217 -1.42 -0.69 -5.77
CA ASP A 217 -1.96 -1.77 -6.63
C ASP A 217 -3.42 -1.51 -7.02
N SER A 218 -3.63 -0.60 -7.97
CA SER A 218 -4.97 -0.33 -8.50
C SER A 218 -5.57 -1.52 -9.26
N VAL A 219 -4.77 -2.52 -9.65
CA VAL A 219 -5.25 -3.69 -10.40
C VAL A 219 -5.94 -4.67 -9.45
N GLN A 220 -5.35 -4.88 -8.27
CA GLN A 220 -5.92 -5.71 -7.21
C GLN A 220 -7.36 -5.30 -6.84
N ILE A 221 -7.63 -4.00 -6.75
CA ILE A 221 -8.98 -3.45 -6.47
C ILE A 221 -9.98 -3.74 -7.59
N ASN A 222 -9.51 -3.75 -8.85
CA ASN A 222 -10.39 -3.88 -10.02
C ASN A 222 -10.71 -5.33 -10.40
N ASP A 223 -9.86 -6.30 -9.99
CA ASP A 223 -9.94 -7.69 -10.44
C ASP A 223 -10.51 -8.66 -9.38
N ASP A 224 -11.07 -8.17 -8.25
CA ASP A 224 -11.59 -8.97 -7.12
C ASP A 224 -10.58 -9.99 -6.53
N TYR A 225 -9.28 -9.77 -6.76
CA TYR A 225 -8.21 -10.55 -6.13
C TYR A 225 -7.78 -9.85 -4.84
N VAL A 226 -7.84 -10.54 -3.70
CA VAL A 226 -7.34 -10.02 -2.42
C VAL A 226 -6.09 -10.83 -2.05
N TYR A 227 -4.92 -10.21 -2.14
CA TYR A 227 -3.73 -10.72 -1.45
C TYR A 227 -3.87 -10.37 0.03
N GLN A 228 -3.53 -11.31 0.91
CA GLN A 228 -3.29 -10.99 2.30
C GLN A 228 -1.89 -10.35 2.36
N ASP A 229 -1.84 -9.05 2.64
CA ASP A 229 -0.63 -8.24 2.54
C ASP A 229 0.09 -8.16 3.90
N ASP A 230 0.95 -9.15 4.16
CA ASP A 230 1.87 -9.13 5.30
C ASP A 230 2.90 -8.00 5.15
N ALA A 231 3.18 -7.27 6.23
CA ALA A 231 4.08 -6.10 6.23
C ALA A 231 5.44 -6.36 5.56
N LEU A 232 6.10 -7.49 5.83
CA LEU A 232 7.39 -7.85 5.24
C LEU A 232 7.27 -8.13 3.75
N LEU A 233 6.19 -8.79 3.32
CA LEU A 233 5.94 -9.05 1.91
C LEU A 233 5.76 -7.73 1.14
N VAL A 234 4.98 -6.80 1.70
CA VAL A 234 4.78 -5.46 1.14
C VAL A 234 6.11 -4.72 1.02
N MET A 235 6.94 -4.75 2.06
CA MET A 235 8.27 -4.13 2.06
C MET A 235 9.20 -4.65 0.95
N ARG A 236 9.03 -5.91 0.54
CA ARG A 236 9.81 -6.54 -0.55
C ARG A 236 9.22 -6.28 -1.92
N ARG A 237 7.90 -6.44 -2.06
CA ARG A 237 7.17 -6.29 -3.34
C ARG A 237 7.17 -4.83 -3.79
N GLY A 238 7.16 -3.90 -2.82
CA GLY A 238 7.09 -2.46 -3.08
C GLY A 238 5.78 -2.03 -3.74
N ILE A 239 4.72 -2.83 -3.62
CA ILE A 239 3.40 -2.53 -4.16
C ILE A 239 2.33 -3.22 -3.30
N ALA A 240 1.26 -2.49 -2.94
CA ALA A 240 0.18 -2.99 -2.08
C ALA A 240 -1.10 -2.16 -2.27
N VAL A 241 -2.19 -2.55 -1.59
CA VAL A 241 -3.38 -1.71 -1.37
C VAL A 241 -3.37 -1.09 0.03
N CYS A 242 -4.41 -0.33 0.39
CA CYS A 242 -4.48 0.44 1.65
C CYS A 242 -4.11 -0.32 2.92
N GLU A 243 -4.58 -1.56 3.05
CA GLU A 243 -4.25 -2.42 4.18
C GLU A 243 -2.74 -2.74 4.27
N GLY A 244 -2.13 -3.20 3.17
CA GLY A 244 -0.71 -3.53 3.15
C GLY A 244 0.19 -2.32 3.48
N PHE A 245 -0.22 -1.12 3.05
CA PHE A 245 0.46 0.12 3.42
C PHE A 245 0.37 0.42 4.91
N ALA A 246 -0.83 0.32 5.49
CA ALA A 246 -1.02 0.52 6.92
C ALA A 246 -0.26 -0.53 7.76
N ASN A 247 -0.25 -1.80 7.31
CA ASN A 247 0.48 -2.89 7.93
C ASN A 247 1.99 -2.64 7.95
N ALA A 248 2.58 -2.35 6.78
CA ALA A 248 4.01 -2.09 6.64
C ALA A 248 4.45 -0.87 7.48
N PHE A 249 3.69 0.22 7.41
CA PHE A 249 3.96 1.42 8.17
C PHE A 249 3.90 1.17 9.69
N THR A 250 2.83 0.49 10.15
CA THR A 250 2.64 0.15 11.56
C THR A 250 3.76 -0.75 12.06
N ALA A 251 4.17 -1.76 11.28
CA ALA A 251 5.22 -2.69 11.65
C ALA A 251 6.58 -1.99 11.80
N LEU A 252 6.91 -1.08 10.88
CA LEU A 252 8.13 -0.27 10.96
C LEU A 252 8.13 0.66 12.19
N CYS A 253 6.99 1.29 12.52
CA CYS A 253 6.87 2.14 13.71
C CYS A 253 7.05 1.33 15.00
N ARG A 254 6.35 0.19 15.11
CA ARG A 254 6.46 -0.71 16.27
C ARG A 254 7.88 -1.26 16.45
N ALA A 255 8.59 -1.53 15.35
CA ALA A 255 10.00 -1.94 15.38
C ALA A 255 10.94 -0.86 15.94
N GLN A 256 10.55 0.43 15.90
CA GLN A 256 11.26 1.53 16.59
C GLN A 256 10.84 1.71 18.05
N GLY A 257 9.92 0.87 18.56
CA GLY A 257 9.34 1.05 19.89
C GLY A 257 8.29 2.16 19.95
N ILE A 258 7.69 2.53 18.81
CA ILE A 258 6.65 3.55 18.72
C ILE A 258 5.28 2.85 18.68
N PRO A 259 4.39 3.07 19.66
CA PRO A 259 3.07 2.46 19.66
C PRO A 259 2.28 2.89 18.43
N ALA A 260 1.78 1.92 17.68
CA ALA A 260 1.05 2.17 16.43
C ALA A 260 -0.01 1.11 16.20
N THR A 261 -1.02 1.39 15.39
CA THR A 261 -2.03 0.40 14.99
C THR A 261 -2.62 0.71 13.62
N VAL A 262 -3.05 -0.34 12.94
CA VAL A 262 -3.86 -0.24 11.72
C VAL A 262 -5.29 0.13 12.11
N GLN A 263 -5.96 0.90 11.27
CA GLN A 263 -7.34 1.36 11.40
C GLN A 263 -8.08 1.09 10.10
N TYR A 264 -9.38 0.82 10.20
CA TYR A 264 -10.26 0.54 9.07
C TYR A 264 -11.53 1.38 9.15
N GLY A 265 -12.07 1.75 8.01
CA GLY A 265 -13.26 2.59 7.91
C GLY A 265 -13.61 2.90 6.46
N LEU A 266 -14.44 3.92 6.27
CA LEU A 266 -14.77 4.43 4.93
C LEU A 266 -13.69 5.39 4.45
N GLY A 267 -13.15 5.14 3.26
CA GLY A 267 -12.18 6.01 2.60
C GLY A 267 -12.78 7.38 2.27
N MET A 268 -11.93 8.29 1.81
CA MET A 268 -12.32 9.67 1.55
C MET A 268 -13.51 9.80 0.61
N SER A 269 -14.53 10.55 1.02
CA SER A 269 -15.68 10.87 0.18
C SER A 269 -15.29 11.84 -0.94
N THR A 270 -15.36 11.39 -2.20
CA THR A 270 -15.36 12.23 -3.41
C THR A 270 -16.45 13.31 -3.32
N TYR A 271 -16.32 14.37 -4.13
CA TYR A 271 -17.37 15.39 -4.25
C TYR A 271 -18.73 14.76 -4.58
N GLU A 272 -18.74 13.74 -5.44
CA GLU A 272 -19.90 12.96 -5.81
C GLU A 272 -20.53 12.25 -4.61
N GLN A 273 -19.72 11.63 -3.74
CA GLN A 273 -20.19 11.04 -2.49
C GLN A 273 -20.77 12.12 -1.55
N MET A 274 -20.07 13.24 -1.35
CA MET A 274 -20.53 14.33 -0.48
C MET A 274 -21.88 14.96 -0.88
N VAL A 275 -22.23 14.90 -2.17
CA VAL A 275 -23.51 15.42 -2.67
C VAL A 275 -24.54 14.33 -2.97
N SER A 276 -24.17 13.06 -2.77
CA SER A 276 -25.06 11.91 -2.88
C SER A 276 -25.92 11.78 -1.62
N ARG A 277 -27.16 11.31 -1.79
CA ARG A 277 -27.99 10.88 -0.65
C ARG A 277 -27.70 9.45 -0.20
N ASP A 278 -26.88 8.72 -0.97
CA ASP A 278 -26.64 7.29 -0.81
C ASP A 278 -25.43 6.99 0.11
N ILE A 279 -24.94 7.95 0.89
CA ILE A 279 -23.96 7.66 1.97
C ILE A 279 -24.62 6.83 3.09
N GLU A 280 -25.95 6.86 3.19
CA GLU A 280 -26.71 5.95 4.04
C GLU A 280 -26.70 4.53 3.42
N ASP A 281 -25.77 3.67 3.83
CA ASP A 281 -25.92 2.18 3.97
C ASP A 281 -24.69 1.33 3.57
N ASP A 282 -23.51 1.89 3.22
CA ASP A 282 -22.35 1.04 2.90
C ASP A 282 -21.72 0.44 4.18
N GLU A 283 -22.19 -0.76 4.56
CA GLU A 283 -21.84 -1.50 5.78
C GLU A 283 -20.44 -2.17 5.77
N VAL A 284 -19.62 -1.92 4.73
CA VAL A 284 -18.30 -2.56 4.55
C VAL A 284 -17.18 -1.51 4.55
N PRO A 285 -16.22 -1.56 5.48
CA PRO A 285 -15.02 -0.74 5.40
C PRO A 285 -14.31 -0.98 4.07
N ASP A 286 -14.06 0.07 3.30
CA ASP A 286 -13.40 0.02 1.99
C ASP A 286 -11.95 0.54 2.05
N HIS A 287 -11.50 1.00 3.22
CA HIS A 287 -10.21 1.65 3.36
C HIS A 287 -9.50 1.40 4.70
N ALA A 288 -8.17 1.44 4.67
CA ALA A 288 -7.31 1.23 5.83
C ALA A 288 -6.19 2.28 5.91
N TRP A 289 -5.82 2.65 7.14
CA TRP A 289 -4.75 3.62 7.43
C TRP A 289 -4.06 3.27 8.76
N ALA A 290 -3.07 4.06 9.17
CA ALA A 290 -2.35 3.85 10.43
C ALA A 290 -2.64 4.95 11.46
N ALA A 291 -2.56 4.59 12.73
CA ALA A 291 -2.52 5.51 13.85
C ALA A 291 -1.21 5.30 14.63
N VAL A 292 -0.57 6.37 15.07
CA VAL A 292 0.64 6.33 15.90
C VAL A 292 0.45 7.17 17.14
N TYR A 293 1.03 6.71 18.26
CA TYR A 293 1.02 7.47 19.50
C TYR A 293 2.29 8.30 19.61
N LEU A 294 2.15 9.62 19.46
CA LEU A 294 3.24 10.59 19.51
C LEU A 294 2.91 11.69 20.52
N ASP A 295 3.91 12.10 21.31
CA ASP A 295 3.81 13.27 22.18
C ASP A 295 2.58 13.28 23.12
N GLY A 296 2.11 12.10 23.52
CA GLY A 296 0.98 11.95 24.43
C GLY A 296 -0.39 11.87 23.77
N ARG A 297 -0.48 11.78 22.44
CA ARG A 297 -1.74 11.66 21.71
C ARG A 297 -1.64 10.72 20.51
N TRP A 298 -2.80 10.23 20.07
CA TRP A 298 -2.93 9.50 18.82
C TRP A 298 -3.01 10.45 17.64
N GLU A 299 -2.24 10.14 16.61
CA GLU A 299 -2.18 10.86 15.35
C GLU A 299 -2.47 9.87 14.22
N PHE A 300 -3.34 10.24 13.29
CA PHE A 300 -3.67 9.40 12.12
C PHE A 300 -2.78 9.74 10.93
N LEU A 301 -2.36 8.70 10.19
CA LEU A 301 -1.58 8.78 8.96
C LEU A 301 -2.14 7.83 7.90
N ASP A 302 -2.25 8.31 6.67
CA ASP A 302 -2.68 7.52 5.52
C ASP A 302 -1.65 7.60 4.39
N PRO A 303 -0.70 6.64 4.33
CA PRO A 303 0.31 6.63 3.28
C PRO A 303 -0.26 6.52 1.87
N THR A 304 -1.45 5.93 1.71
CA THR A 304 -2.02 5.66 0.38
C THR A 304 -2.57 6.91 -0.27
N TYR A 305 -3.00 7.87 0.54
CA TYR A 305 -3.50 9.15 0.08
C TYR A 305 -2.45 9.89 -0.75
N ASP A 306 -1.21 9.95 -0.25
CA ASP A 306 -0.10 10.61 -0.93
C ASP A 306 0.39 9.85 -2.16
N ILE A 307 0.31 8.52 -2.15
CA ILE A 307 0.73 7.69 -3.28
C ILE A 307 -0.24 7.81 -4.46
N VAL A 308 -1.56 7.68 -4.22
CA VAL A 308 -2.57 7.72 -5.28
C VAL A 308 -2.62 9.11 -5.94
N HIS A 309 -2.49 10.19 -5.17
CA HIS A 309 -2.48 11.55 -5.73
C HIS A 309 -1.23 11.85 -6.57
N TYR A 310 -0.09 11.19 -6.28
CA TYR A 310 1.11 11.27 -7.11
C TYR A 310 0.92 10.60 -8.48
N TYR A 311 0.22 9.47 -8.54
CA TYR A 311 0.03 8.69 -9.77
C TYR A 311 -1.18 9.13 -10.61
N GLU A 312 -2.26 9.60 -10.00
CA GLU A 312 -3.50 9.93 -10.71
C GLU A 312 -3.62 11.41 -11.12
N GLY A 313 -2.67 12.26 -10.72
CA GLY A 313 -2.65 13.66 -11.17
C GLY A 313 -3.81 14.52 -10.67
N TYR A 314 -4.49 14.10 -9.60
CA TYR A 314 -5.58 14.85 -8.96
C TYR A 314 -5.12 16.11 -8.20
N GLY A 315 -3.80 16.32 -8.06
CA GLY A 315 -3.27 17.61 -7.65
C GLY A 315 -3.60 18.66 -8.71
N ILE A 316 -4.47 19.62 -8.39
CA ILE A 316 -4.73 20.78 -9.25
C ILE A 316 -3.38 21.39 -9.59
N HIS A 317 -2.90 21.14 -10.81
CA HIS A 317 -1.55 21.47 -11.23
C HIS A 317 -1.31 22.97 -11.11
N THR A 318 -0.78 23.42 -9.97
CA THR A 318 -0.09 24.70 -9.90
C THR A 318 1.20 24.50 -10.68
N THR A 319 1.29 25.18 -11.82
CA THR A 319 2.45 25.15 -12.73
C THR A 319 3.79 25.54 -12.08
N GLU A 320 3.79 26.02 -10.84
CA GLU A 320 4.98 26.50 -10.12
C GLU A 320 5.89 25.40 -9.54
N TYR A 321 5.41 24.17 -9.36
CA TYR A 321 6.09 23.20 -8.49
C TYR A 321 6.19 21.79 -9.08
N LYS A 322 6.09 21.64 -10.41
CA LYS A 322 6.13 20.34 -11.12
C LYS A 322 7.35 19.44 -10.78
N ASP A 323 8.42 20.02 -10.23
CA ASP A 323 9.67 19.35 -9.90
C ASP A 323 9.95 19.31 -8.38
N SER A 324 8.94 19.52 -7.53
CA SER A 324 9.08 19.60 -6.05
C SER A 324 8.39 18.41 -5.39
N LEU A 325 9.00 17.87 -4.32
CA LEU A 325 8.35 16.85 -3.48
C LEU A 325 7.17 17.48 -2.74
N TYR A 326 5.97 16.92 -2.94
CA TYR A 326 4.74 17.30 -2.24
C TYR A 326 4.43 16.24 -1.19
N TYR A 327 4.16 16.68 0.03
CA TYR A 327 3.72 15.80 1.12
C TYR A 327 2.36 16.28 1.62
N SER A 328 1.35 15.42 1.63
CA SER A 328 0.14 15.62 2.43
C SER A 328 0.35 14.89 3.76
N TYR A 329 1.45 15.21 4.44
CA TYR A 329 1.70 14.69 5.79
C TYR A 329 0.78 15.43 6.75
N PHE A 330 -0.29 14.77 7.14
CA PHE A 330 -1.11 15.19 8.26
C PHE A 330 -0.94 14.22 9.39
N LEU A 331 -0.81 14.78 10.57
CA LEU A 331 -1.12 14.10 11.80
C LEU A 331 -2.43 14.74 12.27
N MET A 332 -3.55 14.03 12.04
CA MET A 332 -4.85 14.50 12.52
C MET A 332 -5.02 14.06 13.99
N PRO A 333 -5.34 14.97 14.92
CA PRO A 333 -5.56 14.60 16.31
C PRO A 333 -6.85 13.79 16.49
N LEU A 334 -6.83 12.86 17.45
CA LEU A 334 -7.96 12.01 17.87
C LEU A 334 -9.28 12.78 18.11
N GLU A 335 -9.17 14.04 18.54
CA GLU A 335 -10.27 14.91 18.97
C GLU A 335 -11.24 15.27 17.82
N ALA A 336 -10.83 15.10 16.56
CA ALA A 336 -11.71 15.25 15.40
C ALA A 336 -12.66 14.06 15.18
N PHE A 337 -12.46 12.93 15.89
CA PHE A 337 -13.05 11.63 15.52
C PHE A 337 -13.62 10.82 16.70
N CYS A 338 -13.78 11.44 17.87
CA CYS A 338 -14.08 10.72 19.10
C CYS A 338 -15.47 10.05 19.08
N PHE A 339 -15.51 8.72 19.07
CA PHE A 339 -16.69 7.93 19.41
C PHE A 339 -16.35 6.87 20.46
N GLU A 340 -17.17 6.78 21.50
CA GLU A 340 -17.09 5.75 22.54
C GLU A 340 -17.67 4.44 21.97
N HIS A 341 -16.86 3.37 21.87
CA HIS A 341 -17.19 1.97 22.19
C HIS A 341 -16.18 0.94 21.62
N LYS A 342 -16.33 -0.30 22.11
CA LYS A 342 -15.39 -1.44 22.15
C LYS A 342 -14.69 -1.82 20.85
N ILE A 343 -13.44 -2.24 21.05
CA ILE A 343 -12.62 -3.18 20.27
C ILE A 343 -13.50 -4.09 19.41
N CYS A 344 -13.54 -3.82 18.10
CA CYS A 344 -13.86 -4.83 17.12
C CYS A 344 -12.62 -5.70 16.93
N ASP A 345 -12.75 -6.97 17.32
CA ASP A 345 -11.89 -8.11 17.01
C ASP A 345 -10.69 -7.73 16.11
N ALA A 346 -9.46 -7.50 16.58
CA ALA A 346 -8.72 -8.36 17.50
C ALA A 346 -9.18 -9.82 17.43
N ASP A 347 -9.43 -10.32 16.21
CA ASP A 347 -9.37 -11.75 15.94
C ASP A 347 -7.93 -12.18 16.27
N THR A 348 -7.75 -12.50 17.55
CA THR A 348 -7.07 -13.69 18.07
C THR A 348 -6.35 -14.45 16.96
N VAL A 349 -5.02 -14.52 16.93
CA VAL A 349 -4.16 -15.21 17.88
C VAL A 349 -2.71 -14.83 17.56
N HIS A 350 -1.86 -14.72 18.58
CA HIS A 350 -0.41 -14.82 18.43
C HIS A 350 0.00 -16.04 17.57
N GLY A 351 0.35 -15.87 16.30
CA GLY A 351 1.08 -16.90 15.55
C GLY A 351 0.47 -17.25 14.21
N TYR A 352 0.86 -16.59 13.12
CA TYR A 352 0.77 -17.24 11.82
C TYR A 352 1.83 -18.34 11.74
N GLU A 353 1.43 -19.53 12.19
CA GLU A 353 1.94 -20.77 11.66
C GLU A 353 1.11 -21.07 10.40
N ARG A 354 1.61 -20.71 9.20
CA ARG A 354 0.92 -21.06 7.95
C ARG A 354 1.07 -22.55 7.73
N SER A 355 -0.03 -23.29 7.78
CA SER A 355 0.01 -24.74 7.62
C SER A 355 -0.99 -25.23 6.58
N GLY A 356 -0.69 -26.38 5.99
CA GLY A 356 -1.57 -26.95 4.98
C GLY A 356 -1.06 -28.29 4.48
N SER A 357 -1.80 -28.85 3.53
CA SER A 357 -1.34 -30.01 2.77
C SER A 357 -0.34 -29.55 1.70
N CYS A 358 0.75 -30.29 1.56
CA CYS A 358 1.69 -30.16 0.45
C CYS A 358 1.81 -31.47 -0.33
N GLY A 359 0.80 -32.32 -0.30
CA GLY A 359 0.82 -33.63 -0.96
C GLY A 359 -0.26 -34.54 -0.38
N THR A 360 -0.56 -35.66 -1.04
CA THR A 360 -1.66 -36.56 -0.64
C THR A 360 -1.54 -37.02 0.81
N ASN A 361 -0.31 -37.27 1.29
CA ASN A 361 -0.02 -37.73 2.65
C ASN A 361 1.05 -36.85 3.32
N ALA A 362 1.17 -35.58 2.92
CA ALA A 362 2.18 -34.67 3.42
C ALA A 362 1.59 -33.31 3.80
N THR A 363 2.14 -32.71 4.84
CA THR A 363 1.74 -31.39 5.33
C THR A 363 2.96 -30.52 5.58
N TYR A 364 2.74 -29.21 5.60
CA TYR A 364 3.75 -28.22 5.93
C TYR A 364 3.25 -27.30 7.04
N VAL A 365 4.20 -26.70 7.76
CA VAL A 365 3.98 -25.60 8.70
C VAL A 365 5.13 -24.61 8.51
N VAL A 366 4.83 -23.36 8.13
CA VAL A 366 5.79 -22.26 8.15
C VAL A 366 5.68 -21.57 9.50
N SER A 367 6.74 -21.65 10.30
CA SER A 367 6.84 -20.94 11.57
C SER A 367 7.33 -19.50 11.36
N ARG A 368 7.03 -18.64 12.35
CA ARG A 368 7.38 -17.21 12.36
C ARG A 368 8.86 -16.90 12.13
N ASP A 369 9.75 -17.82 12.48
CA ASP A 369 11.18 -17.66 12.26
C ASP A 369 11.61 -17.89 10.79
N GLY A 370 10.65 -18.09 9.89
CA GLY A 370 10.91 -18.38 8.48
C GLY A 370 11.28 -19.83 8.21
N THR A 371 10.98 -20.76 9.12
CA THR A 371 11.21 -22.20 8.92
C THR A 371 9.95 -22.92 8.42
N CYS A 372 10.00 -23.48 7.21
CA CYS A 372 9.01 -24.40 6.68
C CYS A 372 9.32 -25.84 7.12
N THR A 373 8.54 -26.38 8.04
CA THR A 373 8.62 -27.77 8.50
C THR A 373 7.68 -28.66 7.69
N ILE A 374 8.21 -29.68 7.02
CA ILE A 374 7.47 -30.63 6.19
C ILE A 374 7.39 -31.99 6.87
N LYS A 375 6.19 -32.56 6.93
CA LYS A 375 5.92 -33.88 7.52
C LYS A 375 5.16 -34.79 6.55
N GLY A 376 5.15 -36.09 6.86
CA GLY A 376 4.35 -37.08 6.15
C GLY A 376 5.14 -37.85 5.10
N SER A 377 4.51 -38.23 4.00
CA SER A 377 5.11 -39.14 3.02
C SER A 377 4.67 -38.88 1.59
N GLY A 378 5.48 -39.39 0.64
CA GLY A 378 5.19 -39.32 -0.78
C GLY A 378 5.82 -38.12 -1.48
N GLU A 379 5.24 -37.72 -2.62
CA GLU A 379 5.63 -36.51 -3.34
C GLU A 379 5.06 -35.27 -2.66
N ILE A 380 5.89 -34.22 -2.55
CA ILE A 380 5.46 -32.92 -2.05
C ILE A 380 5.37 -31.88 -3.16
N LYS A 381 4.37 -30.99 -3.08
CA LYS A 381 4.23 -29.76 -3.84
C LYS A 381 3.58 -28.72 -2.94
N LEU A 382 4.29 -27.64 -2.62
CA LEU A 382 3.68 -26.55 -1.87
C LEU A 382 2.61 -25.84 -2.73
N PRO A 383 1.53 -25.35 -2.11
CA PRO A 383 0.61 -24.43 -2.76
C PRO A 383 1.33 -23.20 -3.32
N TYR A 384 0.81 -22.65 -4.42
CA TYR A 384 1.33 -21.41 -5.00
C TYR A 384 1.27 -20.27 -3.98
N GLY A 385 2.31 -19.44 -3.93
CA GLY A 385 2.45 -18.33 -2.99
C GLY A 385 2.83 -18.73 -1.55
N VAL A 386 3.21 -19.99 -1.30
CA VAL A 386 3.89 -20.41 -0.07
C VAL A 386 5.40 -20.36 -0.33
N ASN A 387 6.00 -19.19 -0.13
CA ASN A 387 7.39 -18.90 -0.50
C ASN A 387 8.07 -17.87 0.45
N ASP A 388 7.44 -17.65 1.61
CA ASP A 388 7.76 -16.68 2.66
C ASP A 388 8.76 -17.20 3.72
N PHE A 389 9.46 -18.30 3.42
CA PHE A 389 10.39 -18.97 4.35
C PHE A 389 11.82 -18.98 3.83
N SER A 390 12.79 -18.86 4.74
CA SER A 390 14.22 -18.91 4.43
C SER A 390 14.85 -20.28 4.64
N LYS A 391 14.12 -21.20 5.30
CA LYS A 391 14.62 -22.51 5.66
C LYS A 391 13.56 -23.59 5.48
N VAL A 392 13.97 -24.77 5.00
CA VAL A 392 13.12 -25.97 4.97
C VAL A 392 13.69 -27.03 5.91
N VAL A 393 12.83 -27.60 6.75
CA VAL A 393 13.15 -28.71 7.64
C VAL A 393 12.20 -29.87 7.37
N PHE A 394 12.75 -31.04 7.07
CA PHE A 394 11.97 -32.27 6.97
C PHE A 394 11.92 -32.94 8.34
N ASP A 395 10.72 -33.29 8.81
CA ASP A 395 10.55 -34.01 10.06
C ASP A 395 11.30 -35.35 10.02
N PRO A 396 12.00 -35.75 11.10
CA PRO A 396 12.78 -37.00 11.12
C PRO A 396 11.98 -38.27 10.80
N ASP A 397 10.67 -38.27 11.08
CA ASP A 397 9.76 -39.38 10.78
C ASP A 397 9.09 -39.25 9.40
N SER A 398 9.44 -38.21 8.62
CA SER A 398 8.95 -38.04 7.26
C SER A 398 9.57 -39.06 6.30
N ASN A 399 8.78 -39.49 5.32
CA ASN A 399 9.18 -40.38 4.24
C ASN A 399 8.85 -39.73 2.90
N ILE A 400 9.40 -38.54 2.69
CA ILE A 400 9.22 -37.77 1.45
C ILE A 400 10.04 -38.43 0.36
N THR A 401 9.38 -38.87 -0.72
CA THR A 401 10.00 -39.65 -1.80
C THR A 401 10.33 -38.81 -3.02
N ALA A 402 9.71 -37.64 -3.17
CA ALA A 402 9.93 -36.76 -4.30
C ALA A 402 9.64 -35.29 -3.95
N ILE A 403 10.43 -34.39 -4.55
CA ILE A 403 10.15 -32.96 -4.60
C ILE A 403 9.43 -32.70 -5.92
N GLY A 404 8.14 -32.38 -5.84
CA GLY A 404 7.22 -32.27 -6.96
C GLY A 404 7.47 -31.04 -7.83
N LYS A 405 6.75 -31.01 -8.95
CA LYS A 405 6.92 -29.98 -9.98
C LYS A 405 6.63 -28.59 -9.39
N GLU A 406 7.61 -27.68 -9.50
CA GLU A 406 7.51 -26.29 -9.00
C GLU A 406 7.25 -26.20 -7.48
N CYS A 407 7.68 -27.20 -6.69
CA CYS A 407 7.40 -27.27 -5.26
C CYS A 407 7.91 -26.07 -4.45
N PHE A 408 9.09 -25.55 -4.77
CA PHE A 408 9.72 -24.40 -4.14
C PHE A 408 9.98 -23.29 -5.15
N MET A 409 9.13 -23.18 -6.18
CA MET A 409 9.28 -22.12 -7.18
C MET A 409 9.09 -20.74 -6.53
N ASP A 410 9.90 -19.77 -6.93
CA ASP A 410 9.87 -18.38 -6.44
C ASP A 410 10.06 -18.27 -4.91
N CYS A 411 10.73 -19.26 -4.29
CA CYS A 411 11.17 -19.23 -2.89
C CYS A 411 12.49 -18.46 -2.76
N ASP A 412 12.47 -17.18 -3.09
CA ASP A 412 13.68 -16.33 -3.16
C ASP A 412 14.41 -16.19 -1.83
N LEU A 413 13.71 -16.38 -0.71
CA LEU A 413 14.28 -16.35 0.64
C LEU A 413 15.09 -17.58 1.04
N LEU A 414 14.85 -18.70 0.35
CA LEU A 414 15.32 -20.00 0.78
C LEU A 414 16.83 -20.10 0.56
N THR A 415 17.62 -20.07 1.63
CA THR A 415 19.10 -20.07 1.51
C THR A 415 19.69 -21.48 1.49
N GLU A 416 19.03 -22.42 2.17
CA GLU A 416 19.54 -23.79 2.35
C GLU A 416 18.42 -24.83 2.31
N VAL A 417 18.66 -25.95 1.61
CA VAL A 417 17.79 -27.12 1.63
C VAL A 417 18.59 -28.40 1.84
N ILE A 418 18.24 -29.15 2.89
CA ILE A 418 18.76 -30.50 3.13
C ILE A 418 17.67 -31.51 2.81
N LEU A 419 17.76 -32.16 1.64
CA LEU A 419 16.79 -33.18 1.26
C LEU A 419 17.01 -34.48 2.05
N PRO A 420 15.96 -35.13 2.56
CA PRO A 420 16.11 -36.37 3.31
C PRO A 420 16.49 -37.54 2.38
N ASP A 421 17.23 -38.52 2.92
CA ASP A 421 17.75 -39.68 2.18
C ASP A 421 16.66 -40.52 1.46
N THR A 422 15.40 -40.34 1.85
CA THR A 422 14.23 -40.98 1.23
C THR A 422 13.86 -40.39 -0.13
N VAL A 423 14.35 -39.19 -0.47
CA VAL A 423 14.05 -38.54 -1.75
C VAL A 423 14.75 -39.29 -2.88
N THR A 424 13.96 -39.67 -3.89
CA THR A 424 14.43 -40.38 -5.09
C THR A 424 14.29 -39.53 -6.36
N ARG A 425 13.47 -38.47 -6.33
CA ARG A 425 13.17 -37.63 -7.50
C ARG A 425 13.08 -36.16 -7.13
N ILE A 426 13.67 -35.32 -7.97
CA ILE A 426 13.47 -33.86 -7.98
C ILE A 426 12.83 -33.52 -9.31
N GLU A 427 11.58 -33.10 -9.30
CA GLU A 427 10.80 -32.88 -10.52
C GLU A 427 11.16 -31.56 -11.23
N GLY A 428 10.59 -31.37 -12.42
CA GLY A 428 10.85 -30.19 -13.23
C GLY A 428 10.48 -28.90 -12.52
N GLY A 429 11.40 -27.94 -12.56
CA GLY A 429 11.22 -26.62 -11.96
C GLY A 429 11.12 -26.58 -10.42
N ALA A 430 11.45 -27.66 -9.71
CA ALA A 430 11.26 -27.78 -8.26
C ALA A 430 11.80 -26.59 -7.43
N PHE A 431 12.89 -25.96 -7.84
CA PHE A 431 13.56 -24.81 -7.22
C PHE A 431 13.81 -23.71 -8.27
N THR A 432 12.85 -23.48 -9.18
CA THR A 432 12.98 -22.39 -10.16
C THR A 432 12.89 -21.04 -9.46
N THR A 433 13.78 -20.11 -9.78
CA THR A 433 13.81 -18.77 -9.20
C THR A 433 13.88 -18.84 -7.67
N CYS A 434 14.88 -19.55 -7.14
CA CYS A 434 15.24 -19.39 -5.73
C CYS A 434 16.52 -18.58 -5.70
N GLU A 435 16.41 -17.25 -5.78
CA GLU A 435 17.55 -16.38 -6.04
C GLU A 435 18.62 -16.45 -4.93
N ASP A 436 18.23 -16.48 -3.65
CA ASP A 436 19.15 -16.56 -2.50
C ASP A 436 19.57 -18.00 -2.14
N LEU A 437 19.20 -19.02 -2.92
CA LEU A 437 19.51 -20.42 -2.61
C LEU A 437 21.00 -20.72 -2.79
N GLU A 438 21.74 -20.74 -1.70
CA GLU A 438 23.20 -20.95 -1.70
C GLU A 438 23.60 -22.43 -1.76
N TYR A 439 22.85 -23.30 -1.08
CA TYR A 439 23.20 -24.70 -0.87
C TYR A 439 22.01 -25.65 -0.91
N VAL A 440 22.17 -26.77 -1.63
CA VAL A 440 21.22 -27.89 -1.63
C VAL A 440 21.97 -29.20 -1.47
N TYR A 441 21.66 -29.95 -0.42
CA TYR A 441 22.12 -31.33 -0.29
C TYR A 441 21.19 -32.27 -1.07
N ILE A 442 21.71 -32.93 -2.11
CA ILE A 442 21.02 -33.96 -2.88
C ILE A 442 21.52 -35.35 -2.43
N PRO A 443 20.66 -36.20 -1.84
CA PRO A 443 21.08 -37.49 -1.30
C PRO A 443 21.41 -38.50 -2.41
N GLU A 444 22.22 -39.51 -2.07
CA GLU A 444 22.61 -40.58 -3.00
C GLU A 444 21.43 -41.46 -3.46
N GLY A 445 20.22 -41.28 -2.94
CA GLY A 445 19.01 -41.95 -3.42
C GLY A 445 18.39 -41.33 -4.69
N VAL A 446 18.77 -40.11 -5.08
CA VAL A 446 18.11 -39.40 -6.19
C VAL A 446 18.49 -39.97 -7.55
N THR A 447 17.51 -40.56 -8.24
CA THR A 447 17.69 -41.15 -9.58
C THR A 447 17.33 -40.18 -10.71
N TYR A 448 16.59 -39.09 -10.41
CA TYR A 448 16.10 -38.15 -11.42
C TYR A 448 16.13 -36.70 -10.93
N ILE A 449 16.68 -35.81 -11.75
CA ILE A 449 16.61 -34.35 -11.58
C ILE A 449 15.97 -33.76 -12.83
N GLY A 450 14.83 -33.10 -12.67
CA GLY A 450 13.96 -32.69 -13.75
C GLY A 450 14.45 -31.51 -14.59
N LYS A 451 13.75 -31.28 -15.70
CA LYS A 451 13.97 -30.12 -16.57
C LYS A 451 13.86 -28.82 -15.76
N SER A 452 14.85 -27.93 -15.89
CA SER A 452 14.86 -26.63 -15.21
C SER A 452 14.72 -26.70 -13.68
N ALA A 453 15.06 -27.82 -13.04
CA ALA A 453 14.86 -28.03 -11.59
C ALA A 453 15.43 -26.90 -10.72
N PHE A 454 16.55 -26.30 -11.09
CA PHE A 454 17.23 -25.18 -10.42
C PHE A 454 17.48 -24.05 -11.44
N TYR A 455 16.45 -23.64 -12.18
CA TYR A 455 16.60 -22.57 -13.17
C TYR A 455 16.61 -21.20 -12.47
N THR A 456 17.62 -20.37 -12.76
CA THR A 456 17.75 -19.03 -12.15
C THR A 456 17.89 -19.07 -10.62
N CYS A 457 18.80 -19.90 -10.11
CA CYS A 457 19.27 -19.82 -8.72
C CYS A 457 20.61 -19.07 -8.70
N ASP A 458 20.57 -17.77 -8.43
CA ASP A 458 21.70 -16.88 -8.66
C ASP A 458 22.84 -17.06 -7.66
N GLU A 459 22.52 -17.39 -6.41
CA GLU A 459 23.49 -17.62 -5.33
C GLU A 459 23.97 -19.07 -5.20
N LEU A 460 23.36 -20.01 -5.95
CA LEU A 460 23.68 -21.44 -5.83
C LEU A 460 25.12 -21.73 -6.24
N SER A 461 25.93 -22.12 -5.27
CA SER A 461 27.39 -22.16 -5.42
C SER A 461 27.95 -23.55 -5.70
N TYR A 462 27.30 -24.61 -5.21
CA TYR A 462 27.76 -25.98 -5.41
C TYR A 462 26.62 -26.99 -5.42
N ILE A 463 26.63 -27.89 -6.41
CA ILE A 463 25.77 -29.07 -6.45
C ILE A 463 26.61 -30.31 -6.78
N ARG A 464 26.43 -31.34 -5.98
CA ARG A 464 26.89 -32.70 -6.29
C ARG A 464 25.71 -33.51 -6.81
N VAL A 465 25.72 -33.83 -8.10
CA VAL A 465 24.78 -34.82 -8.66
C VAL A 465 25.19 -36.20 -8.15
N PRO A 466 24.29 -36.96 -7.52
CA PRO A 466 24.62 -38.25 -6.92
C PRO A 466 24.94 -39.30 -7.98
N ASP A 467 25.71 -40.32 -7.58
CA ASP A 467 26.15 -41.37 -8.49
C ASP A 467 24.99 -42.29 -8.91
N SER A 468 23.85 -42.22 -8.21
CA SER A 468 22.60 -42.90 -8.55
C SER A 468 21.76 -42.18 -9.60
N CYS A 469 22.02 -40.89 -9.88
CA CYS A 469 21.24 -40.12 -10.86
C CYS A 469 21.36 -40.74 -12.26
N GLU A 470 20.24 -41.16 -12.84
CA GLU A 470 20.16 -41.83 -14.14
C GLU A 470 19.80 -40.83 -15.25
N ASP A 471 18.96 -39.85 -14.93
CA ASP A 471 18.48 -38.84 -15.86
C ASP A 471 18.55 -37.44 -15.26
N LEU A 472 19.11 -36.52 -16.06
CA LEU A 472 19.30 -35.12 -15.75
C LEU A 472 18.63 -34.29 -16.84
N GLY A 473 17.49 -33.72 -16.50
CA GLY A 473 16.63 -32.99 -17.39
C GLY A 473 17.31 -31.78 -18.03
N LYS A 474 16.88 -31.42 -19.24
CA LYS A 474 17.45 -30.30 -20.00
C LYS A 474 17.38 -28.99 -19.18
N GLY A 475 18.50 -28.26 -19.11
CA GLY A 475 18.57 -26.94 -18.47
C GLY A 475 18.32 -26.98 -16.97
N ALA A 476 18.50 -28.13 -16.29
CA ALA A 476 18.27 -28.29 -14.86
C ALA A 476 19.00 -27.26 -13.98
N PHE A 477 20.08 -26.67 -14.48
CA PHE A 477 20.93 -25.70 -13.78
C PHE A 477 21.23 -24.48 -14.67
N GLU A 478 20.34 -24.17 -15.61
CA GLU A 478 20.52 -23.02 -16.50
C GLU A 478 20.29 -21.72 -15.73
N ARG A 479 21.08 -20.68 -16.04
CA ARG A 479 21.11 -19.39 -15.31
C ARG A 479 21.49 -19.50 -13.83
N CYS A 480 22.43 -20.41 -13.48
CA CYS A 480 23.07 -20.41 -12.16
C CYS A 480 24.53 -19.90 -12.30
N PRO A 481 24.79 -18.58 -12.27
CA PRO A 481 26.08 -17.98 -12.62
C PRO A 481 27.23 -18.35 -11.67
N ARG A 482 26.94 -18.73 -10.42
CA ARG A 482 27.94 -19.04 -9.38
C ARG A 482 28.20 -20.54 -9.20
N LEU A 483 27.43 -21.39 -9.90
CA LEU A 483 27.39 -22.82 -9.62
C LEU A 483 28.67 -23.55 -10.04
N ILE A 484 29.22 -24.35 -9.12
CA ILE A 484 30.15 -25.43 -9.41
C ILE A 484 29.38 -26.74 -9.38
N LEU A 485 29.34 -27.45 -10.52
CA LEU A 485 28.57 -28.66 -10.67
C LEU A 485 29.47 -29.90 -10.72
N SER A 486 29.31 -30.82 -9.78
CA SER A 486 30.01 -32.10 -9.75
C SER A 486 29.10 -33.21 -10.28
N VAL A 487 29.44 -33.81 -11.42
CA VAL A 487 28.62 -34.84 -12.09
C VAL A 487 29.36 -36.18 -12.20
N PRO A 488 28.65 -37.32 -12.07
CA PRO A 488 29.22 -38.63 -12.36
C PRO A 488 29.63 -38.73 -13.84
N SER A 489 30.77 -39.35 -14.12
CA SER A 489 31.27 -39.57 -15.49
C SER A 489 30.25 -40.12 -16.49
N ARG A 490 29.31 -40.97 -16.03
CA ARG A 490 28.21 -41.51 -16.86
C ARG A 490 27.24 -40.44 -17.38
N LEU A 491 27.06 -39.33 -16.64
CA LEU A 491 26.16 -38.22 -16.98
C LEU A 491 26.85 -37.05 -17.71
N LYS A 492 28.16 -37.14 -17.98
CA LYS A 492 28.92 -36.08 -18.65
C LYS A 492 28.29 -35.55 -19.95
N ARG A 493 27.56 -36.41 -20.69
CA ARG A 493 26.90 -36.01 -21.94
C ARG A 493 25.57 -35.28 -21.73
N ALA A 494 24.88 -35.50 -20.60
CA ALA A 494 23.59 -34.88 -20.29
C ALA A 494 23.72 -33.37 -20.06
N VAL A 495 24.89 -32.90 -19.63
CA VAL A 495 25.21 -31.48 -19.43
C VAL A 495 25.78 -30.79 -20.68
N LYS A 496 25.90 -31.49 -21.81
CA LYS A 496 26.48 -30.92 -23.04
C LYS A 496 25.51 -29.93 -23.69
N GLY A 497 25.84 -28.64 -23.66
CA GLY A 497 25.09 -27.58 -24.37
C GLY A 497 24.16 -26.75 -23.49
N TYR A 498 24.33 -26.77 -22.16
CA TYR A 498 23.70 -25.78 -21.29
C TYR A 498 24.23 -24.39 -21.68
N GLN A 499 23.33 -23.45 -22.01
CA GLN A 499 23.68 -22.16 -22.64
C GLN A 499 24.20 -21.11 -21.67
N VAL A 500 24.15 -21.38 -20.37
CA VAL A 500 24.74 -20.55 -19.33
C VAL A 500 25.57 -21.50 -18.46
N SER A 501 26.89 -21.41 -18.60
CA SER A 501 27.83 -22.30 -17.92
C SER A 501 27.66 -22.16 -16.40
N PRO A 502 27.48 -23.26 -15.63
CA PRO A 502 28.02 -23.26 -14.27
C PRO A 502 29.48 -22.78 -14.34
N TYR A 503 29.95 -22.01 -13.35
CA TYR A 503 31.32 -21.50 -13.29
C TYR A 503 32.36 -22.60 -13.58
N TYR A 504 32.07 -23.82 -13.12
CA TYR A 504 32.90 -24.99 -13.37
C TYR A 504 32.08 -26.30 -13.34
N ILE A 505 32.39 -27.24 -14.24
CA ILE A 505 31.88 -28.63 -14.17
C ILE A 505 33.02 -29.56 -13.81
N GLU A 506 32.91 -30.20 -12.65
CA GLU A 506 33.76 -31.29 -12.22
C GLU A 506 33.15 -32.63 -12.67
N VAL A 507 33.91 -33.46 -13.37
CA VAL A 507 33.48 -34.82 -13.71
C VAL A 507 34.22 -35.79 -12.81
N ARG A 508 33.46 -36.54 -12.00
CA ARG A 508 33.99 -37.55 -11.07
C ARG A 508 34.04 -38.95 -11.68
#